data_AF-J7KDR8-F1
#
_entry.id   AF-J7KDR8-F1
#
_cell.length_a   1.000
_cell.length_b   1.000
_cell.length_c   1.000
_cell.angle_alpha   90.00
_cell.angle_beta   90.00
_cell.angle_gamma   90.00
#
_symmetry.space_group_name_H-M   'P 1'
#
loop_
_entity.id
_entity.type
_entity.pdbx_description
1 polymer ?
#
loop_
_entity_poly.entity_id
_entity_poly.type
_entity_poly.pdbx_seq_one_letter_code
_entity_poly.pdbx_strand_id
1 'polypeptide(L)'
;MQDNALAIESIEAPLRVVKLHKECGIIVTVGGGGRSSQAQAIRLGIARALCSLKDSYRAPLRQKGLLTQDSRCKERRKYGLKKARKAPQYSKR
;
A
#
# COMPACT_ATOMS: atom_id res chain seq x y z
N MET A 1 -20.41 -3.42 -8.64
CA MET A 1 -19.16 -2.67 -8.40
C MET A 1 -18.21 -3.66 -7.74
N GLN A 2 -17.05 -3.95 -8.33
CA GLN A 2 -16.26 -5.12 -7.94
C GLN A 2 -15.59 -4.95 -6.58
N ASP A 3 -16.14 -5.63 -5.57
CA ASP A 3 -15.55 -5.78 -4.25
C ASP A 3 -14.33 -6.69 -4.33
N ASN A 4 -13.16 -6.09 -4.46
CA ASN A 4 -11.91 -6.83 -4.48
C ASN A 4 -11.58 -7.26 -3.04
N ALA A 5 -11.85 -8.52 -2.71
CA ALA A 5 -11.60 -9.10 -1.38
C ALA A 5 -10.17 -8.83 -0.84
N LEU A 6 -9.16 -8.93 -1.72
CA LEU A 6 -7.76 -8.68 -1.37
C LEU A 6 -7.50 -7.23 -0.91
N ALA A 7 -8.21 -6.25 -1.50
CA ALA A 7 -8.04 -4.85 -1.14
C ALA A 7 -8.63 -4.57 0.25
N ILE A 8 -9.80 -5.14 0.53
CA ILE A 8 -10.48 -5.05 1.84
C ILE A 8 -9.61 -5.68 2.92
N GLU A 9 -9.11 -6.89 2.68
CA GLU A 9 -8.22 -7.58 3.62
C GLU A 9 -6.95 -6.78 3.92
N SER A 10 -6.34 -6.19 2.89
CA SER A 10 -5.17 -5.33 3.05
C SER A 10 -5.47 -4.10 3.92
N ILE A 11 -6.63 -3.47 3.78
CA ILE A 11 -7.04 -2.30 4.57
C ILE A 11 -7.27 -2.69 6.04
N GLU A 12 -7.89 -3.84 6.29
CA GLU A 12 -8.22 -4.32 7.63
C GLU A 12 -7.05 -4.94 8.40
N ALA A 13 -5.98 -5.34 7.70
CA ALA A 13 -4.80 -5.98 8.28
C ALA A 13 -4.26 -5.32 9.57
N PRO A 14 -4.02 -3.99 9.64
CA PRO A 14 -3.55 -3.35 10.88
C PRO A 14 -4.55 -3.46 12.05
N LEU A 15 -5.85 -3.41 11.77
CA LEU A 15 -6.89 -3.54 12.81
C LEU A 15 -6.98 -4.96 13.33
N ARG A 16 -6.82 -5.96 12.45
CA ARG A 16 -6.80 -7.37 12.83
C ARG A 16 -5.61 -7.70 13.73
N VAL A 17 -4.44 -7.10 13.48
CA VAL A 17 -3.24 -7.27 14.32
C VAL A 17 -3.46 -6.74 15.74
N VAL A 18 -4.14 -5.60 15.87
CA VAL A 18 -4.42 -4.96 17.17
C VAL A 18 -5.74 -5.47 17.80
N LYS A 19 -6.49 -6.33 17.08
CA LYS A 19 -7.80 -6.87 17.48
C LYS A 19 -8.91 -5.81 17.70
N LEU A 20 -8.79 -4.64 17.06
CA LEU A 20 -9.75 -3.52 17.17
C LEU A 20 -10.72 -3.42 15.98
N HIS A 21 -10.84 -4.49 15.19
CA HIS A 21 -11.61 -4.48 13.93
C HIS A 21 -13.08 -4.06 14.11
N LYS A 22 -13.71 -4.42 15.24
CA LYS A 22 -15.12 -4.12 15.52
C LYS A 22 -15.35 -2.82 16.31
N GLU A 23 -14.30 -2.25 16.88
CA GLU A 23 -14.41 -1.15 17.85
C GLU A 23 -14.12 0.22 17.23
N CYS A 24 -13.44 0.26 16.09
CA CYS A 24 -13.02 1.51 15.46
C CYS A 24 -13.77 1.78 14.15
N GLY A 25 -14.51 2.89 14.11
CA GLY A 25 -15.02 3.49 12.88
C GLY A 25 -13.92 4.31 12.20
N ILE A 26 -13.71 4.11 10.90
CA ILE A 26 -12.63 4.78 10.15
C ILE A 26 -13.24 5.51 8.96
N ILE A 27 -13.00 6.82 8.90
CA ILE A 27 -13.37 7.67 7.76
C ILE A 27 -12.06 8.14 7.13
N VAL A 28 -11.85 7.84 5.84
CA VAL A 28 -10.64 8.23 5.12
C VAL A 28 -11.00 8.87 3.80
N THR A 29 -10.38 10.01 3.51
CA THR A 29 -10.41 10.66 2.20
C THR A 29 -9.13 10.32 1.45
N VAL A 30 -9.25 9.76 0.23
CA VAL A 30 -8.12 9.43 -0.64
C VAL A 30 -8.28 10.07 -2.01
N GLY A 31 -7.16 10.47 -2.61
CA GLY A 31 -7.12 11.06 -3.95
C GLY A 31 -5.89 10.59 -4.74
N GLY A 32 -6.00 10.58 -6.06
CA GLY A 32 -4.94 10.16 -6.97
C GLY A 32 -4.70 8.64 -7.03
N GLY A 33 -3.83 8.22 -7.94
CA GLY A 33 -3.46 6.81 -8.13
C GLY A 33 -4.61 5.92 -8.61
N GLY A 34 -4.54 4.62 -8.28
CA GLY A 34 -5.61 3.65 -8.53
C GLY A 34 -6.08 2.96 -7.25
N ARG A 35 -7.13 2.14 -7.33
CA ARG A 35 -7.75 1.49 -6.15
C ARG A 35 -6.77 0.66 -5.32
N SER A 36 -5.84 -0.05 -5.95
CA SER A 36 -4.83 -0.86 -5.25
C SER A 36 -3.82 0.01 -4.49
N SER A 37 -3.33 1.09 -5.09
CA SER A 37 -2.42 2.01 -4.40
C SER A 37 -3.12 2.76 -3.27
N GLN A 38 -4.39 3.12 -3.46
CA GLN A 38 -5.22 3.74 -2.42
C GLN A 38 -5.41 2.80 -1.23
N ALA A 39 -5.70 1.51 -1.46
CA ALA A 39 -5.83 0.53 -0.40
C ALA A 39 -4.52 0.39 0.44
N GLN A 40 -3.36 0.41 -0.22
CA GLN A 40 -2.07 0.38 0.48
C GLN A 40 -1.79 1.67 1.26
N ALA A 41 -2.18 2.82 0.73
CA ALA A 41 -2.06 4.10 1.42
C ALA A 41 -2.96 4.16 2.66
N ILE A 42 -4.22 3.71 2.54
CA ILE A 42 -5.16 3.61 3.66
C ILE A 42 -4.58 2.68 4.74
N ARG A 43 -4.09 1.50 4.36
CA ARG A 43 -3.46 0.55 5.28
C ARG A 43 -2.33 1.19 6.09
N LEU A 44 -1.41 1.90 5.42
CA LEU A 44 -0.30 2.58 6.09
C LEU A 44 -0.77 3.72 6.99
N GLY A 45 -1.78 4.48 6.55
CA GLY A 45 -2.41 5.55 7.32
C GLY A 45 -3.02 5.03 8.63
N ILE A 46 -3.80 3.94 8.55
CA ILE A 46 -4.40 3.29 9.72
C ILE A 46 -3.30 2.78 10.66
N ALA A 47 -2.26 2.12 10.15
CA ALA A 47 -1.17 1.62 10.98
C ALA A 47 -0.44 2.75 11.74
N ARG A 48 -0.23 3.91 11.09
CA ARG A 48 0.37 5.09 11.72
C ARG A 48 -0.56 5.72 12.75
N ALA A 49 -1.85 5.84 12.46
CA ALA A 49 -2.84 6.34 13.40
C ALA A 49 -2.92 5.48 14.67
N LEU A 50 -2.89 4.14 14.53
CA LEU A 50 -2.84 3.22 15.67
C LEU A 50 -1.60 3.42 16.55
N CYS A 51 -0.43 3.67 15.94
CA CYS A 51 0.78 3.98 16.70
C CYS A 51 0.66 5.30 17.47
N SER A 52 -0.02 6.30 16.89
CA SER A 52 -0.28 7.58 17.58
C SER A 52 -1.29 7.44 18.72
N LEU A 53 -2.22 6.48 18.65
CA LEU A 53 -3.19 6.23 19.72
C LEU A 53 -2.53 5.57 20.94
N LYS A 54 -1.72 4.52 20.74
CA LYS A 54 -0.94 3.87 21.79
C LYS A 54 0.38 3.34 21.24
N ASP A 55 1.48 3.69 21.90
CA ASP A 55 2.82 3.28 21.47
C ASP A 55 3.05 1.76 21.60
N SER A 56 2.30 1.08 22.48
CA SER A 56 2.33 -0.38 22.62
C SER A 56 1.96 -1.15 21.34
N TYR A 57 1.20 -0.52 20.44
CA TYR A 57 0.82 -1.13 19.15
C TYR A 57 1.94 -1.10 18.11
N ARG A 58 3.01 -0.34 18.35
CA ARG A 58 4.11 -0.19 17.39
C ARG A 58 4.88 -1.50 17.17
N ALA A 59 5.17 -2.24 18.23
CA ALA A 59 5.92 -3.50 18.17
C ALA A 59 5.23 -4.58 17.29
N PRO A 60 3.94 -4.93 17.52
CA PRO A 60 3.27 -5.94 16.69
C PRO A 60 3.09 -5.49 15.24
N LEU A 61 2.82 -4.21 15.00
CA LEU A 61 2.68 -3.66 13.65
C LEU A 61 4.02 -3.67 12.88
N ARG A 62 5.14 -3.40 13.56
CA ARG A 62 6.47 -3.47 12.97
C ARG A 62 6.86 -4.90 12.64
N GLN A 63 6.57 -5.86 13.52
CA GLN A 63 6.85 -7.28 13.28
C GLN A 63 6.11 -7.82 12.04
N LYS A 64 4.90 -7.31 11.78
CA LYS A 64 4.10 -7.64 10.59
C LYS A 64 4.44 -6.80 9.34
N GLY A 65 5.42 -5.90 9.43
CA GLY A 65 5.86 -5.08 8.29
C GLY A 65 4.86 -4.02 7.83
N LEU A 66 3.89 -3.63 8.66
CA LEU A 66 2.79 -2.74 8.27
C LEU A 66 3.13 -1.25 8.34
N LEU A 67 4.28 -0.90 8.95
CA LEU A 67 4.73 0.49 9.12
C LEU A 67 5.66 0.98 8.02
N THR A 68 6.15 0.07 7.17
CA THR A 68 7.09 0.39 6.10
C THR A 68 6.33 0.94 4.89
N GLN A 69 6.75 2.09 4.39
CA GLN A 69 6.25 2.65 3.13
C GLN A 69 6.85 1.88 1.95
N ASP A 70 6.02 1.48 1.00
CA ASP A 70 6.50 0.90 -0.25
C ASP A 70 7.18 1.99 -1.09
N SER A 71 8.49 1.86 -1.28
CA SER A 71 9.31 2.82 -2.04
C SER A 71 9.29 2.58 -3.54
N ARG A 72 8.65 1.49 -4.01
CA ARG A 72 8.59 1.15 -5.43
C ARG A 72 7.78 2.19 -6.19
N CYS A 73 8.39 2.79 -7.21
CA CYS A 73 7.74 3.75 -8.11
C CYS A 73 7.92 3.33 -9.57
N LYS A 74 7.08 3.87 -10.45
CA LYS A 74 7.18 3.59 -11.88
C LYS A 74 8.47 4.22 -12.42
N GLU A 75 9.34 3.39 -12.98
CA GLU A 75 10.57 3.87 -13.64
C GLU A 75 10.21 4.71 -14.89
N ARG A 76 10.92 5.83 -15.07
CA ARG A 76 10.77 6.71 -16.23
C ARG A 76 11.11 5.97 -17.53
N ARG A 77 10.48 6.37 -18.65
CA ARG A 77 10.90 5.94 -19.99
C ARG A 77 12.27 6.54 -20.34
N LYS A 78 13.23 5.68 -20.71
CA LYS A 78 14.55 6.10 -21.19
C LYS A 78 14.52 6.29 -22.70
N TYR A 79 15.32 7.23 -23.21
CA TYR A 79 15.43 7.47 -24.66
C TYR A 79 16.04 6.26 -25.36
N GLY A 80 15.71 6.06 -26.65
CA GLY A 80 16.11 4.88 -27.41
C GLY A 80 15.38 3.57 -27.03
N LEU A 81 14.65 3.53 -25.91
CA LEU A 81 13.87 2.36 -25.49
C LEU A 81 12.36 2.54 -25.77
N LYS A 82 11.67 1.40 -25.97
CA LYS A 82 10.21 1.37 -26.18
C LYS A 82 9.44 1.69 -24.89
N LYS A 83 9.98 1.32 -23.71
CA LYS A 83 9.42 1.60 -22.36
C LYS A 83 10.55 1.91 -21.37
N ALA A 84 10.37 1.63 -20.07
CA ALA A 84 11.41 1.85 -19.04
C ALA A 84 12.70 1.07 -19.33
N ARG A 85 12.61 -0.25 -19.57
CA ARG A 85 13.76 -1.13 -19.87
C ARG A 85 13.63 -1.94 -21.16
N LYS A 86 12.46 -1.90 -21.82
CA LYS A 86 12.20 -2.68 -23.03
C LYS A 86 12.91 -2.06 -24.24
N ALA A 87 13.99 -2.69 -24.70
CA ALA A 87 14.66 -2.34 -25.93
C ALA A 87 13.81 -2.68 -27.17
N PRO A 88 13.99 -1.96 -28.31
CA PRO A 88 13.51 -2.42 -29.60
C PRO A 88 14.18 -3.75 -29.98
N GLN A 89 13.56 -4.50 -30.89
CA GLN A 89 14.20 -5.67 -31.48
C GLN A 89 15.41 -5.19 -32.27
N TYR A 90 16.58 -5.77 -31.98
CA TYR A 90 17.82 -5.47 -32.66
C TYR A 90 18.07 -6.53 -33.74
N SER A 91 18.21 -6.12 -35.01
CA SER A 91 18.73 -6.98 -36.06
C SER A 91 20.22 -6.68 -36.24
N LYS A 92 21.05 -7.74 -36.20
CA LYS A 92 22.51 -7.62 -36.40
C LYS A 92 22.90 -7.53 -37.88
N ARG A 93 21.99 -7.94 -38.77
CA ARG A 93 22.13 -8.01 -40.22
C ARG A 93 20.78 -7.65 -40.83
#